data_AF-A0A6L6Y966-F1
#
_entry.id   AF-A0A6L6Y966-F1
#
_cell.length_a   1.000
_cell.length_b   1.000
_cell.length_c   1.000
_cell.angle_alpha   90.00
_cell.angle_beta   90.00
_cell.angle_gamma   90.00
#
_symmetry.space_group_name_H-M   'P 1'
#
loop_
_entity.id
_entity.type
_entity.pdbx_description
1 polymer ?
#
loop_
_entity_poly.entity_id
_entity_poly.type
_entity_poly.pdbx_seq_one_letter_code
_entity_poly.pdbx_strand_id
1 'polypeptide(L)' 'MREAVFSDVDDLIADIAVIFHWPPSEMYGMELRELMAWREKAAIRSGNHEQEDDDDGS' A
#
# COMPACT_ATOMS: atom_id res chain seq x y z
N MET A 1 7.40 17.72 -21.44
CA MET A 1 6.15 17.59 -20.67
C MET A 1 6.47 16.80 -19.41
N ARG A 2 6.08 17.30 -18.24
CA ARG A 2 6.13 16.52 -16.99
C ARG A 2 4.77 15.82 -16.84
N GLU A 3 4.60 14.69 -17.51
CA GLU A 3 3.38 13.88 -17.42
C GLU A 3 3.73 12.60 -16.66
N ALA A 4 3.89 12.74 -15.34
CA ALA A 4 4.00 11.62 -14.40
C ALA A 4 3.44 12.07 -13.05
N VAL A 5 2.19 12.56 -13.06
CA VAL A 5 1.45 12.92 -11.83
C VAL A 5 0.41 11.85 -11.45
N PHE A 6 0.22 10.85 -12.30
CA PHE A 6 -0.71 9.74 -12.07
C PHE A 6 -0.04 8.52 -11.43
N SER A 7 1.30 8.48 -11.38
CA SER A 7 2.02 7.31 -10.89
C SER A 7 1.81 7.09 -9.39
N ASP A 8 1.80 8.13 -8.55
CA ASP A 8 1.77 7.94 -7.09
C ASP A 8 0.44 7.36 -6.57
N VAL A 9 -0.69 7.73 -7.17
CA VAL A 9 -2.02 7.23 -6.74
C VAL A 9 -2.28 5.84 -7.31
N ASP A 10 -1.86 5.59 -8.56
CA ASP A 10 -2.03 4.28 -9.20
C ASP A 10 -1.17 3.21 -8.52
N ASP A 11 0.08 3.54 -8.16
CA ASP A 11 0.98 2.67 -7.38
C ASP A 11 0.39 2.35 -5.99
N LEU A 12 -0.23 3.36 -5.35
CA LEU A 12 -0.96 3.21 -4.09
C LEU A 12 -2.13 2.21 -4.20
N ILE A 13 -2.93 2.35 -5.25
CA ILE A 13 -4.09 1.48 -5.49
C ILE A 13 -3.61 0.06 -5.83
N ALA A 14 -2.52 -0.07 -6.59
CA ALA A 14 -1.91 -1.35 -6.94
C ALA A 14 -1.37 -2.09 -5.70
N ASP A 15 -0.70 -1.41 -4.78
CA ASP A 15 -0.23 -1.98 -3.51
C ASP A 15 -1.39 -2.52 -2.67
N ILE A 16 -2.45 -1.74 -2.53
CA ILE A 16 -3.65 -2.16 -1.79
C ILE A 16 -4.32 -3.34 -2.50
N ALA A 17 -4.45 -3.30 -3.82
CA ALA A 17 -5.04 -4.35 -4.64
C ALA A 17 -4.33 -5.69 -4.45
N VAL A 18 -2.99 -5.66 -4.47
CA VAL A 18 -2.14 -6.85 -4.37
C VAL A 18 -2.14 -7.41 -2.95
N ILE A 19 -2.07 -6.56 -1.93
CA ILE A 19 -1.99 -7.00 -0.53
C ILE A 19 -3.33 -7.54 -0.02
N PHE A 20 -4.45 -6.96 -0.47
CA PHE A 20 -5.79 -7.34 -0.03
C PHE A 20 -6.56 -8.20 -1.04
N HIS A 21 -6.01 -8.42 -2.24
CA HIS A 21 -6.66 -9.16 -3.34
C HIS A 21 -8.07 -8.64 -3.68
N TRP A 22 -8.27 -7.32 -3.58
CA TRP A 22 -9.60 -6.73 -3.71
C TRP A 22 -10.10 -6.67 -5.17
N PRO A 23 -11.40 -6.96 -5.39
CA PRO A 23 -12.01 -6.81 -6.71
C PRO A 23 -12.27 -5.33 -7.05
N PRO A 24 -12.31 -4.96 -8.34
CA PRO A 24 -12.49 -3.57 -8.78
C PRO A 24 -13.77 -2.90 -8.24
N SER A 25 -14.81 -3.66 -7.90
CA SER A 25 -16.03 -3.15 -7.27
C SER A 25 -15.80 -2.52 -5.88
N GLU A 26 -14.80 -2.99 -5.12
CA GLU A 26 -14.43 -2.38 -3.84
C GLU A 26 -13.65 -1.08 -4.03
N MET A 27 -12.87 -0.95 -5.11
CA MET A 27 -12.11 0.26 -5.42
C MET A 27 -12.99 1.42 -5.89
N TYR A 28 -14.04 1.13 -6.67
CA TYR A 28 -14.97 2.17 -7.14
C TYR A 28 -15.88 2.72 -6.01
N GLY A 29 -16.00 2.01 -4.90
CA GLY A 29 -16.82 2.42 -3.75
C GLY A 29 -16.07 3.22 -2.68
N MET A 30 -14.74 3.33 -2.76
CA MET A 30 -13.90 3.96 -1.74
C MET A 30 -13.46 5.37 -2.15
N GLU A 31 -13.62 6.32 -1.24
CA GLU A 31 -13.11 7.68 -1.42
C GLU A 31 -11.57 7.72 -1.27
N LEU A 32 -10.93 8.75 -1.81
CA LEU A 32 -9.46 8.92 -1.74
C LEU A 32 -8.91 8.84 -0.31
N ARG A 33 -9.68 9.34 0.67
CA ARG A 33 -9.36 9.24 2.11
C ARG A 33 -9.31 7.79 2.62
N GLU A 34 -10.15 6.91 2.08
CA GLU A 34 -10.19 5.50 2.44
C GLU A 34 -9.02 4.77 1.80
N LEU A 35 -8.72 5.04 0.52
CA LEU A 35 -7.54 4.50 -0.16
C LEU A 35 -6.24 4.84 0.62
N MET A 36 -6.09 6.07 1.11
CA MET A 36 -4.93 6.45 1.94
C MET A 36 -4.86 5.66 3.26
N ALA A 37 -5.98 5.45 3.94
CA ALA A 37 -6.02 4.65 5.17
C ALA A 37 -5.73 3.16 4.93
N TRP A 38 -6.15 2.63 3.77
CA TRP A 38 -5.87 1.26 3.37
C TRP A 38 -4.43 1.06 2.94
N ARG A 39 -3.80 2.05 2.28
CA ARG A 39 -2.35 2.03 2.02
C ARG A 39 -1.56 1.89 3.31
N GLU A 40 -1.90 2.65 4.34
CA GLU A 40 -1.19 2.57 5.62
C GLU A 40 -1.30 1.17 6.23
N LYS A 41 -2.49 0.55 6.18
CA LYS A 41 -2.70 -0.84 6.59
C LYS A 41 -1.95 -1.84 5.70
N ALA A 42 -1.90 -1.58 4.40
CA ALA A 42 -1.18 -2.41 3.45
C ALA A 42 0.33 -2.37 3.74
N ALA A 43 0.89 -1.19 4.01
CA ALA A 43 2.29 -1.00 4.38
C ALA A 43 2.64 -1.73 5.68
N ILE A 44 1.77 -1.65 6.70
CA ILE A 44 1.94 -2.40 7.97
C ILE A 44 1.94 -3.91 7.70
N ARG A 45 1.06 -4.39 6.82
CA ARG A 45 0.90 -5.82 6.51
C ARG A 45 1.96 -6.37 5.57
N SER A 46 2.46 -5.56 4.64
CA SER A 46 3.51 -5.93 3.68
C SER A 46 4.84 -6.20 4.36
N GLY A 47 4.97 -5.87 5.65
CA GLY A 47 6.19 -6.13 6.37
C GLY A 47 7.32 -5.23 5.88
N ASN A 48 7.18 -3.91 6.04
CA ASN A 48 8.33 -3.12 6.49
C ASN A 48 8.73 -3.48 7.94
N HIS A 49 8.60 -4.76 8.30
CA HIS A 49 9.45 -5.41 9.27
C HIS A 49 10.83 -5.31 8.62
N GLU A 50 11.54 -4.23 8.91
CA GLU A 50 12.95 -4.36 9.22
C GLU A 50 13.01 -5.47 10.27
N GLN A 51 13.04 -6.72 9.82
CA GLN A 51 13.64 -7.81 10.55
C GLN A 51 15.10 -7.39 10.64
N GLU A 52 15.39 -6.52 11.60
CA GLU A 52 16.63 -6.52 12.35
C GLU A 52 16.52 -7.71 13.32
N ASP A 53 16.29 -8.90 12.77
CA ASP A 53 16.71 -10.12 13.45
C ASP A 53 18.22 -10.21 13.25
N ASP A 54 18.91 -10.58 14.31
CA ASP A 54 20.37 -10.76 14.44
C ASP A 54 21.18 -9.54 14.97
N ASP A 55 20.81 -8.96 16.12
CA ASP A 55 21.81 -8.32 17.01
C ASP A 55 21.70 -8.79 18.47
N ASP A 56 22.87 -9.20 18.97
CA ASP A 56 23.32 -9.41 20.34
C ASP A 56 22.74 -10.58 21.18
N GLY A 57 23.19 -11.78 20.86
CA GLY A 57 23.42 -12.82 21.86
C GLY A 57 24.83 -12.67 22.46
N SER A 58 24.94 -11.97 23.59
CA SER A 58 26.10 -11.98 24.50
C SER A 58 25.92 -12.97 25.65
#